data_AF-N6VR50-F1
#
_entry.id   AF-N6VR50-F1
#
_cell.length_a   1.000
_cell.length_b   1.000
_cell.length_c   1.000
_cell.angle_alpha   90.00
_cell.angle_beta   90.00
_cell.angle_gamma   90.00
#
_symmetry.space_group_name_H-M   'P 1'
#
loop_
_entity.id
_entity.type
_entity.pdbx_description
1 polymer ?
#
loop_
_entity_poly.entity_id
_entity_poly.type
_entity_poly.pdbx_seq_one_letter_code
_entity_poly.pdbx_strand_id
1 'polypeptide(L)'
;MKAKELAKKLLFDIYKNLDEFSKDIIRCDLADIEFKGFYLKGKNGEKVYIRTLEDFENLEDFEVEERKYKLKNINLKHFEDGLMIINLSSKKSKNYKFEADYTITYPSYDVTAEFRERMIKWKEMDEEEMDKAIAEFDNKVNDILSDILDEVKIGKRVSAHLDVFVDSHKLENFVDEGEDIIIIWIHPAFLYSDDKILKGLLAYELSKFNKKFLEKYYKDILLYCKEIKNLTNKTPKIIEKIRNIALKYNDTLTLNLINEMEK
;
A
#
# COMPACT_ATOMS: atom_id res chain seq x y z
N MET A 1 -20.22 -37.29 -13.72
CA MET A 1 -18.81 -36.87 -13.77
C MET A 1 -18.11 -37.36 -12.51
N LYS A 2 -16.80 -37.63 -12.59
CA LYS A 2 -15.97 -37.95 -11.41
C LYS A 2 -15.49 -36.67 -10.72
N ALA A 3 -15.18 -36.73 -9.42
CA ALA A 3 -14.82 -35.57 -8.60
C ALA A 3 -13.55 -34.89 -9.12
N LYS A 4 -12.49 -35.66 -9.39
CA LYS A 4 -11.24 -35.14 -9.96
C LYS A 4 -11.43 -34.52 -11.34
N GLU A 5 -12.25 -35.15 -12.17
CA GLU A 5 -12.58 -34.66 -13.51
C GLU A 5 -13.31 -33.31 -13.45
N LEU A 6 -14.31 -33.18 -12.58
CA LEU A 6 -15.05 -31.93 -12.39
C LEU A 6 -14.17 -30.82 -11.80
N ALA A 7 -13.36 -31.14 -10.78
CA ALA A 7 -12.44 -30.17 -10.18
C ALA A 7 -11.42 -29.65 -11.18
N LYS A 8 -10.79 -30.54 -11.96
CA LYS A 8 -9.86 -30.17 -13.03
C LYS A 8 -10.53 -29.26 -14.06
N LYS A 9 -11.74 -29.62 -14.50
CA LYS A 9 -12.52 -28.81 -15.44
C LYS A 9 -12.84 -27.41 -14.88
N LEU A 10 -13.21 -27.32 -13.60
CA LEU A 10 -13.45 -26.05 -12.91
C LEU A 10 -12.19 -25.19 -12.81
N LEU A 11 -11.05 -25.77 -12.43
CA LEU A 11 -9.78 -25.04 -12.38
C LEU A 11 -9.40 -24.46 -13.74
N PHE A 12 -9.56 -25.24 -14.82
CA PHE A 12 -9.37 -24.74 -16.19
C PHE A 12 -10.33 -23.62 -16.56
N ASP A 13 -11.62 -23.77 -16.25
CA ASP A 13 -12.62 -22.76 -16.55
C ASP A 13 -12.37 -21.47 -15.74
N ILE A 14 -11.93 -21.57 -14.48
CA ILE A 14 -11.48 -20.41 -13.70
C ILE A 14 -10.32 -19.73 -14.43
N TYR A 15 -9.20 -20.43 -14.62
CA TYR A 15 -7.98 -19.85 -15.19
C TYR A 15 -8.21 -19.23 -16.57
N LYS A 16 -8.98 -19.90 -17.45
CA LYS A 16 -9.28 -19.41 -18.80
C LYS A 16 -10.05 -18.08 -18.79
N ASN A 17 -10.91 -17.86 -17.79
CA ASN A 17 -11.76 -16.67 -17.71
C ASN A 17 -11.18 -15.55 -16.82
N LEU A 18 -10.03 -15.77 -16.18
CA LEU A 18 -9.30 -14.70 -15.49
C LEU A 18 -8.78 -13.64 -16.48
N ASP A 19 -8.63 -12.42 -16.00
CA ASP A 19 -7.88 -11.36 -16.68
C ASP A 19 -6.39 -11.72 -16.75
N GLU A 20 -5.63 -11.07 -17.64
CA GLU A 20 -4.21 -11.41 -17.83
C GLU A 20 -3.35 -11.13 -16.60
N PHE A 21 -3.65 -10.09 -15.82
CA PHE A 21 -2.89 -9.81 -14.60
C PHE A 21 -3.07 -10.92 -13.56
N SER A 22 -4.31 -11.34 -13.30
CA SER A 22 -4.60 -12.48 -12.41
C SER A 22 -3.98 -13.79 -12.91
N LYS A 23 -3.87 -13.99 -14.23
CA LYS A 23 -3.18 -15.16 -14.80
C LYS A 23 -1.67 -15.07 -14.59
N ASP A 24 -1.08 -13.90 -14.76
CA ASP A 24 0.35 -13.70 -14.58
C ASP A 24 0.76 -13.91 -13.12
N ILE A 25 -0.07 -13.49 -12.15
CA ILE A 25 0.11 -13.84 -10.73
C ILE A 25 0.27 -15.35 -10.55
N ILE A 26 -0.59 -16.15 -11.18
CA ILE A 26 -0.56 -17.63 -11.09
C ILE A 26 0.63 -18.20 -11.88
N ARG A 27 0.91 -17.72 -13.09
CA ARG A 27 1.98 -18.24 -13.96
C ARG A 27 3.37 -18.02 -13.36
N CYS A 28 3.56 -16.87 -12.73
CA CYS A 28 4.83 -16.44 -12.16
C CYS A 28 4.95 -16.81 -10.67
N ASP A 29 3.97 -17.55 -10.13
CA ASP A 29 3.96 -18.01 -8.73
C ASP A 29 4.14 -16.85 -7.73
N LEU A 30 3.44 -15.74 -7.97
CA LEU A 30 3.58 -14.51 -7.18
C LEU A 30 2.74 -14.49 -5.91
N ALA A 31 1.79 -15.42 -5.77
CA ALA A 31 0.91 -15.51 -4.61
C ALA A 31 0.29 -16.91 -4.47
N ASP A 32 0.10 -17.33 -3.23
CA ASP A 32 -0.72 -18.48 -2.87
C ASP A 32 -2.18 -18.26 -3.29
N ILE A 33 -2.81 -19.33 -3.78
CA ILE A 33 -4.20 -19.29 -4.27
C ILE A 33 -5.14 -19.94 -3.25
N GLU A 34 -6.01 -19.13 -2.66
CA GLU A 34 -7.11 -19.60 -1.81
C GLU A 34 -8.45 -19.56 -2.56
N PHE A 35 -9.16 -20.68 -2.60
CA PHE A 35 -10.49 -20.78 -3.15
C PHE A 35 -11.56 -20.69 -2.06
N LYS A 36 -12.47 -19.72 -2.19
CA LYS A 36 -13.65 -19.59 -1.32
C LYS A 36 -14.90 -20.00 -2.07
N GLY A 37 -15.68 -20.91 -1.49
CA GLY A 37 -16.92 -21.40 -2.11
C GLY A 37 -16.73 -22.40 -3.24
N PHE A 38 -15.49 -22.85 -3.49
CA PHE A 38 -15.22 -24.03 -4.30
C PHE A 38 -15.54 -25.28 -3.47
N TYR A 39 -16.65 -25.93 -3.81
CA TYR A 39 -16.96 -27.24 -3.27
C TYR A 39 -17.60 -28.14 -4.33
N LEU A 40 -17.33 -29.43 -4.18
CA LEU A 40 -18.01 -30.50 -4.89
C LEU A 40 -19.06 -31.11 -3.97
N LYS A 41 -20.20 -31.50 -4.54
CA LYS A 41 -21.25 -32.21 -3.82
C LYS A 41 -21.41 -33.60 -4.43
N GLY A 42 -21.21 -34.64 -3.64
CA GLY A 42 -21.41 -36.00 -4.07
C GLY A 42 -22.89 -36.38 -4.13
N LYS A 43 -23.20 -37.41 -4.91
CA LYS A 43 -24.58 -37.90 -5.05
C LYS A 43 -25.15 -38.46 -3.74
N ASN A 44 -24.28 -38.91 -2.84
CA ASN A 44 -24.65 -39.46 -1.53
C ASN A 44 -24.79 -38.37 -0.45
N GLY A 45 -24.68 -37.09 -0.83
CA GLY A 45 -24.82 -35.95 0.08
C GLY A 45 -23.50 -35.44 0.66
N GLU A 46 -22.36 -36.11 0.41
CA GLU A 46 -21.05 -35.61 0.80
C GLU A 46 -20.74 -34.25 0.18
N LYS A 47 -19.98 -33.41 0.89
CA LYS A 47 -19.59 -32.09 0.44
C LYS A 47 -18.12 -31.88 0.74
N VAL A 48 -17.31 -31.76 -0.30
CA VAL A 48 -15.86 -31.59 -0.19
C VAL A 48 -15.51 -30.19 -0.67
N TYR A 49 -14.78 -29.45 0.14
CA TYR A 49 -14.28 -28.12 -0.19
C TYR A 49 -12.85 -28.21 -0.70
N ILE A 50 -12.55 -27.43 -1.72
CA ILE A 50 -11.19 -27.27 -2.25
C ILE A 50 -10.81 -25.84 -1.90
N ARG A 51 -9.89 -25.64 -0.96
CA ARG A 51 -9.46 -24.31 -0.50
C ARG A 51 -8.11 -23.94 -1.08
N THR A 52 -7.27 -24.91 -1.40
CA THR A 52 -5.95 -24.70 -2.03
C THR A 52 -5.77 -25.62 -3.23
N LEU A 53 -4.66 -25.47 -3.96
CA LEU A 53 -4.28 -26.44 -5.01
C LEU A 53 -3.88 -27.80 -4.40
N GLU A 54 -3.27 -27.81 -3.22
CA GLU A 54 -2.95 -29.05 -2.49
C GLU A 54 -4.20 -29.87 -2.13
N ASP A 55 -5.32 -29.21 -1.78
CA ASP A 55 -6.59 -29.89 -1.54
C ASP A 55 -7.10 -30.62 -2.79
N PHE A 56 -6.81 -30.09 -3.99
CA PHE A 56 -7.15 -30.77 -5.25
C PHE A 56 -6.27 -31.99 -5.50
N GLU A 57 -4.97 -31.91 -5.20
CA GLU A 57 -4.04 -33.03 -5.36
C GLU A 57 -4.45 -34.22 -4.48
N ASN A 58 -4.92 -33.91 -3.26
CA ASN A 58 -5.37 -34.89 -2.27
C ASN A 58 -6.85 -35.28 -2.39
N LEU A 59 -7.58 -34.74 -3.38
CA LEU A 59 -9.02 -35.00 -3.54
C LEU A 59 -9.26 -36.49 -3.84
N GLU A 60 -10.08 -37.16 -3.04
CA GLU A 60 -10.55 -38.51 -3.38
C GLU A 60 -11.53 -38.48 -4.56
N ASP A 61 -11.54 -39.55 -5.37
CA ASP A 61 -12.39 -39.58 -6.56
C ASP A 61 -13.73 -40.27 -6.30
N PHE A 62 -14.83 -39.51 -6.38
CA PHE A 62 -16.20 -39.97 -6.13
C PHE A 62 -17.20 -39.43 -7.17
N GLU A 63 -18.45 -39.90 -7.12
CA GLU A 63 -19.49 -39.42 -8.03
C GLU A 63 -20.12 -38.12 -7.55
N VAL A 64 -20.00 -37.08 -8.38
CA VAL A 64 -20.50 -35.73 -8.07
C VAL A 64 -21.82 -35.41 -8.76
N GLU A 65 -22.61 -34.54 -8.12
CA GLU A 65 -23.75 -33.87 -8.74
C GLU A 65 -23.29 -32.84 -9.77
N GLU A 66 -24.01 -32.75 -10.88
CA GLU A 66 -23.86 -31.67 -11.85
C GLU A 66 -24.33 -30.33 -11.24
N ARG A 67 -23.50 -29.29 -11.38
CA ARG A 67 -23.77 -27.97 -10.80
C ARG A 67 -23.38 -26.87 -11.77
N LYS A 68 -24.02 -25.72 -11.58
CA LYS A 68 -23.65 -24.48 -12.22
C LYS A 68 -22.78 -23.68 -11.26
N TYR A 69 -21.56 -23.38 -11.66
CA TYR A 69 -20.60 -22.58 -10.91
C TYR A 69 -20.54 -21.17 -11.49
N LYS A 70 -20.42 -20.16 -10.62
CA LYS A 70 -20.20 -18.76 -11.00
C LYS A 70 -18.97 -18.23 -10.27
N LEU A 71 -18.01 -17.72 -11.04
CA LEU A 71 -16.93 -16.88 -10.53
C LEU A 71 -17.51 -15.53 -10.13
N LYS A 72 -17.33 -15.15 -8.85
CA LYS A 72 -17.94 -13.96 -8.27
C LYS A 72 -16.95 -12.81 -8.15
N ASN A 73 -15.77 -13.10 -7.61
CA ASN A 73 -14.80 -12.08 -7.28
C ASN A 73 -13.39 -12.66 -7.17
N ILE A 74 -12.40 -11.93 -7.67
CA ILE A 74 -10.98 -12.14 -7.39
C ILE A 74 -10.56 -11.07 -6.39
N ASN A 75 -10.09 -11.49 -5.22
CA ASN A 75 -9.67 -10.58 -4.17
C ASN A 75 -8.16 -10.62 -4.02
N LEU A 76 -7.54 -9.52 -4.42
CA LEU A 76 -6.11 -9.25 -4.38
C LEU A 76 -5.75 -8.30 -3.23
N LYS A 77 -6.65 -8.05 -2.27
CA LYS A 77 -6.39 -7.14 -1.15
C LYS A 77 -5.16 -7.52 -0.32
N HIS A 78 -4.81 -8.81 -0.30
CA HIS A 78 -3.68 -9.40 0.43
C HIS A 78 -2.55 -9.84 -0.51
N PHE A 79 -2.50 -9.29 -1.73
CA PHE A 79 -1.48 -9.68 -2.70
C PHE A 79 -0.05 -9.40 -2.19
N GLU A 80 0.15 -8.33 -1.43
CA GLU A 80 1.43 -8.02 -0.78
C GLU A 80 1.84 -9.05 0.28
N ASP A 81 0.86 -9.69 0.93
CA ASP A 81 1.08 -10.81 1.85
C ASP A 81 1.30 -12.14 1.08
N GLY A 82 1.40 -12.08 -0.25
CA GLY A 82 1.53 -13.24 -1.12
C GLY A 82 0.23 -14.04 -1.27
N LEU A 83 -0.95 -13.43 -1.18
CA LEU A 83 -2.23 -14.15 -1.22
C LEU A 83 -3.23 -13.59 -2.25
N MET A 84 -3.75 -14.48 -3.10
CA MET A 84 -4.87 -14.23 -4.01
C MET A 84 -6.06 -15.12 -3.66
N ILE A 85 -7.24 -14.52 -3.45
CA ILE A 85 -8.46 -15.25 -3.06
C ILE A 85 -9.47 -15.28 -4.22
N ILE A 86 -9.81 -16.48 -4.69
CA ILE A 86 -10.78 -16.72 -5.76
C ILE A 86 -12.13 -17.12 -5.16
N ASN A 87 -13.12 -16.23 -5.29
CA ASN A 87 -14.47 -16.44 -4.75
C ASN A 87 -15.41 -17.03 -5.79
N LEU A 88 -15.92 -18.23 -5.50
CA LEU A 88 -16.88 -18.96 -6.30
C LEU A 88 -18.23 -19.08 -5.60
N SER A 89 -19.25 -19.38 -6.40
CA SER A 89 -20.52 -19.91 -5.89
C SER A 89 -21.03 -21.02 -6.79
N SER A 90 -21.87 -21.90 -6.26
CA SER A 90 -22.48 -22.95 -7.07
C SER A 90 -23.93 -23.23 -6.68
N LYS A 91 -24.73 -23.60 -7.67
CA LYS A 91 -26.11 -24.06 -7.50
C LYS A 91 -26.36 -25.35 -8.27
N LYS A 92 -27.33 -26.14 -7.82
CA LYS A 92 -27.73 -27.38 -8.51
C LYS A 92 -28.14 -27.06 -9.95
N SER A 93 -27.74 -27.92 -10.89
CA SER A 93 -28.05 -27.79 -12.31
C SER A 93 -28.30 -29.17 -12.91
N LYS A 94 -28.97 -29.22 -14.06
CA LYS A 94 -29.12 -30.49 -14.81
C LYS A 94 -27.79 -30.95 -15.42
N ASN A 95 -27.00 -29.98 -15.90
CA ASN A 95 -25.69 -30.18 -16.50
C ASN A 95 -24.69 -29.16 -15.94
N TYR A 96 -23.41 -29.49 -15.98
CA TYR A 96 -22.31 -28.57 -15.73
C TYR A 96 -22.43 -27.27 -16.54
N LYS A 97 -22.27 -26.14 -15.86
CA LYS A 97 -22.16 -24.81 -16.48
C LYS A 97 -21.20 -23.95 -15.65
N PHE A 98 -20.42 -23.12 -16.34
CA PHE A 98 -19.55 -22.14 -15.71
C PHE A 98 -19.93 -20.74 -16.21
N GLU A 99 -19.99 -19.76 -15.30
CA GLU A 99 -20.22 -18.36 -15.62
C GLU A 99 -19.11 -17.50 -15.01
N ALA A 100 -18.54 -16.63 -15.82
CA ALA A 100 -17.50 -15.67 -15.43
C ALA A 100 -18.00 -14.25 -15.68
N ASP A 101 -18.69 -13.72 -14.66
CA ASP A 101 -19.11 -12.33 -14.58
C ASP A 101 -18.80 -11.90 -13.16
N TYR A 102 -17.56 -11.43 -12.99
CA TYR A 102 -16.90 -11.26 -11.70
C TYR A 102 -16.27 -9.86 -11.59
N THR A 103 -15.99 -9.46 -10.36
CA THR A 103 -15.25 -8.23 -10.05
C THR A 103 -13.86 -8.55 -9.52
N ILE A 104 -12.93 -7.61 -9.66
CA ILE A 104 -11.60 -7.72 -9.05
C ILE A 104 -11.54 -6.69 -7.92
N THR A 105 -11.18 -7.14 -6.71
CA THR A 105 -10.86 -6.28 -5.58
C THR A 105 -9.35 -6.15 -5.51
N TYR A 106 -8.82 -5.03 -6.03
CA TYR A 106 -7.41 -4.70 -5.90
C TYR A 106 -7.05 -4.34 -4.44
N PRO A 107 -5.76 -4.38 -4.07
CA PRO A 107 -5.29 -3.68 -2.88
C PRO A 107 -5.84 -2.26 -2.84
N SER A 108 -6.44 -1.88 -1.73
CA SER A 108 -6.84 -0.49 -1.51
C SER A 108 -5.62 0.27 -1.02
N TYR A 109 -4.85 0.82 -1.94
CA TYR A 109 -3.83 1.80 -1.59
C TYR A 109 -4.49 3.15 -1.41
N ASP A 110 -4.48 3.68 -0.18
CA ASP A 110 -4.87 5.06 0.12
C ASP A 110 -3.80 6.03 -0.40
N VAL A 111 -3.58 6.01 -1.72
CA VAL A 111 -2.64 6.88 -2.43
C VAL A 111 -3.32 7.50 -3.63
N THR A 112 -3.03 8.77 -3.90
CA THR A 112 -3.65 9.55 -4.97
C THR A 112 -2.98 9.32 -6.31
N ALA A 113 -3.58 9.85 -7.38
CA ALA A 113 -2.95 9.83 -8.72
C ALA A 113 -1.60 10.56 -8.72
N GLU A 114 -1.49 11.67 -7.98
CA GLU A 114 -0.25 12.44 -7.81
C GLU A 114 0.87 11.57 -7.23
N PHE A 115 0.59 10.82 -6.16
CA PHE A 115 1.57 9.90 -5.58
C PHE A 115 2.03 8.85 -6.59
N ARG A 116 1.09 8.26 -7.34
CA ARG A 116 1.42 7.27 -8.37
C ARG A 116 2.30 7.86 -9.47
N GLU A 117 2.00 9.07 -9.93
CA GLU A 117 2.81 9.75 -10.95
C GLU A 117 4.24 9.98 -10.47
N ARG A 118 4.44 10.45 -9.23
CA ARG A 118 5.77 10.62 -8.65
C ARG A 118 6.54 9.31 -8.53
N MET A 119 5.85 8.23 -8.15
CA MET A 119 6.49 6.91 -8.07
C MET A 119 6.82 6.33 -9.45
N ILE A 120 6.02 6.61 -10.48
CA ILE A 120 6.37 6.24 -11.87
C ILE A 120 7.63 6.99 -12.30
N LYS A 121 7.67 8.32 -12.12
CA LYS A 121 8.85 9.13 -12.46
C LYS A 121 10.12 8.65 -11.76
N TRP A 122 10.03 8.26 -10.49
CA TRP A 122 11.16 7.66 -9.76
C TRP A 122 11.60 6.32 -10.37
N LYS A 123 10.65 5.43 -10.70
CA LYS A 123 10.95 4.10 -11.24
C LYS A 123 11.44 4.09 -12.68
N GLU A 124 11.11 5.13 -13.45
CA GLU A 124 11.50 5.27 -14.86
C GLU A 124 12.88 5.90 -15.02
N MET A 125 13.48 6.45 -13.96
CA MET A 125 14.86 6.95 -13.99
C MET A 125 15.83 5.82 -14.32
N ASP A 126 16.78 6.11 -15.21
CA ASP A 126 17.93 5.23 -15.38
C ASP A 126 18.92 5.33 -14.21
N GLU A 127 19.94 4.49 -14.21
CA GLU A 127 20.92 4.41 -13.11
C GLU A 127 21.68 5.75 -12.91
N GLU A 128 22.04 6.44 -13.99
CA GLU A 128 22.79 7.70 -13.92
C GLU A 128 21.88 8.85 -13.44
N GLU A 129 20.64 8.89 -13.91
CA GLU A 129 19.61 9.83 -13.46
C GLU A 129 19.28 9.64 -11.98
N MET A 130 19.13 8.38 -11.55
CA MET A 130 18.82 8.02 -10.16
C MET A 130 19.98 8.39 -9.23
N ASP A 131 21.22 8.05 -9.57
CA ASP A 131 22.40 8.40 -8.76
C ASP A 131 22.54 9.92 -8.59
N LYS A 132 22.32 10.66 -9.67
CA LYS A 132 22.33 12.13 -9.64
C LYS A 132 21.20 12.68 -8.77
N ALA A 133 19.98 12.15 -8.91
CA ALA A 133 18.82 12.58 -8.13
C ALA A 133 19.02 12.31 -6.63
N ILE A 134 19.57 11.15 -6.27
CA ILE A 134 19.92 10.81 -4.88
C ILE A 134 20.93 11.83 -4.33
N ALA A 135 22.03 12.05 -5.04
CA ALA A 135 23.08 12.95 -4.58
C ALA A 135 22.60 14.40 -4.43
N GLU A 136 21.83 14.92 -5.39
CA GLU A 136 21.25 16.26 -5.33
C GLU A 136 20.24 16.39 -4.19
N PHE A 137 19.39 15.39 -4.00
CA PHE A 137 18.40 15.38 -2.93
C PHE A 137 19.05 15.31 -1.56
N ASP A 138 20.02 14.41 -1.35
CA ASP A 138 20.73 14.23 -0.09
C ASP A 138 21.44 15.53 0.33
N ASN A 139 22.14 16.20 -0.59
CA ASN A 139 22.76 17.49 -0.31
C ASN A 139 21.70 18.52 0.11
N LYS A 140 20.62 18.64 -0.67
CA LYS A 140 19.52 19.57 -0.40
C LYS A 140 18.88 19.35 0.97
N VAL A 141 18.53 18.12 1.33
CA VAL A 141 17.86 17.85 2.61
C VAL A 141 18.81 18.02 3.79
N ASN A 142 20.10 17.72 3.64
CA ASN A 142 21.08 17.93 4.71
C ASN A 142 21.39 19.42 4.93
N ASP A 143 21.35 20.25 3.88
CA ASP A 143 21.43 21.71 4.01
C ASP A 143 20.24 22.25 4.81
N ILE A 144 19.01 21.86 4.44
CA ILE A 144 17.78 22.23 5.17
C ILE A 144 17.81 21.72 6.61
N LEU A 145 18.31 20.50 6.82
CA LEU A 145 18.45 19.89 8.14
C LEU A 145 19.42 20.69 9.02
N SER A 146 20.54 21.13 8.47
CA SER A 146 21.52 21.94 9.20
C SER A 146 20.87 23.22 9.73
N ASP A 147 20.12 23.94 8.90
CA ASP A 147 19.39 25.16 9.30
C ASP A 147 18.42 24.89 10.46
N ILE A 148 17.69 23.76 10.40
CA ILE A 148 16.76 23.34 11.47
C ILE A 148 17.51 23.06 12.78
N LEU A 149 18.67 22.40 12.71
CA LEU A 149 19.47 22.00 13.88
C LEU A 149 20.27 23.14 14.50
N ASP A 150 20.54 24.20 13.76
CA ASP A 150 21.12 25.44 14.30
C ASP A 150 20.15 26.18 15.20
N GLU A 151 18.88 26.09 14.86
CA GLU A 151 17.80 26.76 15.54
C GLU A 151 17.22 25.97 16.73
N VAL A 152 17.30 24.63 16.70
CA VAL A 152 16.87 23.74 17.77
C VAL A 152 17.86 22.59 17.89
N LYS A 153 18.63 22.58 18.98
CA LYS A 153 19.63 21.54 19.23
C LYS A 153 18.99 20.22 19.66
N ILE A 154 19.59 19.12 19.20
CA ILE A 154 19.31 17.74 19.60
C ILE A 154 20.62 17.09 20.04
N GLY A 155 20.56 16.21 21.05
CA GLY A 155 21.75 15.61 21.66
C GLY A 155 22.40 14.49 20.84
N LYS A 156 21.93 14.26 19.61
CA LYS A 156 22.39 13.22 18.69
C LYS A 156 22.79 13.86 17.37
N ARG A 157 23.67 13.19 16.62
CA ARG A 157 23.89 13.53 15.20
C ARG A 157 22.62 13.19 14.43
N VAL A 158 22.29 13.97 13.42
CA VAL A 158 21.15 13.67 12.54
C VAL A 158 21.62 13.75 11.11
N SER A 159 21.22 12.78 10.29
CA SER A 159 21.34 12.86 8.83
C SER A 159 20.02 12.49 8.19
N ALA A 160 19.81 12.98 6.98
CA ALA A 160 18.65 12.64 6.16
C ALA A 160 19.11 12.16 4.79
N HIS A 161 18.47 11.11 4.28
CA HIS A 161 18.79 10.46 3.01
C HIS A 161 17.53 10.08 2.26
N LEU A 162 17.60 10.03 0.94
CA LEU A 162 16.56 9.41 0.13
C LEU A 162 16.50 7.90 0.40
N ASP A 163 15.30 7.36 0.61
CA ASP A 163 15.09 5.93 0.74
C ASP A 163 14.95 5.28 -0.64
N VAL A 164 15.94 4.49 -1.05
CA VAL A 164 15.90 3.78 -2.34
C VAL A 164 15.09 2.48 -2.26
N PHE A 165 14.80 1.98 -1.05
CA PHE A 165 14.13 0.69 -0.83
C PHE A 165 12.71 0.90 -0.29
N VAL A 166 11.86 1.50 -1.12
CA VAL A 166 10.48 1.84 -0.72
C VAL A 166 9.41 0.95 -1.33
N ASP A 167 8.34 0.78 -0.56
CA ASP A 167 7.07 0.28 -1.07
C ASP A 167 6.39 1.36 -1.93
N SER A 168 6.28 1.09 -3.24
CA SER A 168 5.68 2.02 -4.20
C SER A 168 4.19 2.28 -4.03
N HIS A 169 3.56 1.63 -3.06
CA HIS A 169 2.16 1.77 -2.74
C HIS A 169 1.89 2.37 -1.35
N LYS A 170 2.94 2.66 -0.58
CA LYS A 170 2.84 3.17 0.77
C LYS A 170 3.77 4.37 0.99
N LEU A 171 3.18 5.53 1.25
CA LEU A 171 3.93 6.72 1.64
C LEU A 171 4.31 6.64 3.13
N GLU A 172 5.54 6.25 3.41
CA GLU A 172 6.10 6.23 4.77
C GLU A 172 7.58 6.61 4.74
N ASN A 173 7.99 7.50 5.64
CA ASN A 173 9.42 7.75 5.92
C ASN A 173 9.86 6.81 7.05
N PHE A 174 11.07 6.30 6.95
CA PHE A 174 11.65 5.46 8.00
C PHE A 174 12.64 6.28 8.84
N VAL A 175 12.64 6.10 10.15
CA VAL A 175 13.57 6.78 11.05
C VAL A 175 14.27 5.75 11.91
N ASP A 176 15.59 5.68 11.78
CA ASP A 176 16.44 4.82 12.59
C ASP A 176 17.08 5.64 13.71
N GLU A 177 16.96 5.18 14.95
CA GLU A 177 17.54 5.82 16.13
C GLU A 177 18.59 4.90 16.75
N GLY A 178 19.87 5.23 16.50
CA GLY A 178 21.00 4.65 17.20
C GLY A 178 21.32 5.37 18.51
N GLU A 179 22.37 4.92 19.19
CA GLU A 179 22.85 5.54 20.44
C GLU A 179 23.24 7.02 20.22
N ASP A 180 24.03 7.31 19.17
CA ASP A 180 24.59 8.63 18.91
C ASP A 180 24.02 9.34 17.66
N ILE A 181 23.18 8.66 16.88
CA ILE A 181 22.73 9.14 15.57
C ILE A 181 21.24 8.87 15.35
N ILE A 182 20.57 9.78 14.66
CA ILE A 182 19.23 9.62 14.09
C ILE A 182 19.39 9.70 12.58
N ILE A 183 18.91 8.69 11.85
CA ILE A 183 18.94 8.67 10.40
C ILE A 183 17.50 8.72 9.89
N ILE A 184 17.17 9.73 9.09
CA ILE A 184 15.85 9.90 8.49
C ILE A 184 15.92 9.45 7.03
N TRP A 185 15.26 8.36 6.70
CA TRP A 185 15.08 7.85 5.33
C TRP A 185 13.78 8.41 4.76
N ILE A 186 13.92 9.26 3.74
CA ILE A 186 12.83 10.03 3.16
C ILE A 186 12.32 9.33 1.91
N HIS A 187 11.00 9.13 1.84
CA HIS A 187 10.38 8.46 0.72
C HIS A 187 10.58 9.21 -0.62
N PRO A 188 10.90 8.53 -1.74
CA PRO A 188 11.14 9.14 -3.06
C PRO A 188 10.05 10.03 -3.63
N ALA A 189 8.80 9.83 -3.20
CA ALA A 189 7.70 10.74 -3.54
C ALA A 189 7.96 12.21 -3.14
N PHE A 190 8.87 12.47 -2.18
CA PHE A 190 9.27 13.82 -1.78
C PHE A 190 10.42 14.41 -2.60
N LEU A 191 11.02 13.65 -3.53
CA LEU A 191 12.03 14.17 -4.46
C LEU A 191 11.51 15.40 -5.22
N TYR A 192 10.21 15.42 -5.52
CA TYR A 192 9.51 16.46 -6.26
C TYR A 192 8.89 17.55 -5.38
N SER A 193 9.19 17.55 -4.08
CA SER A 193 8.62 18.51 -3.13
C SER A 193 9.52 19.74 -2.94
N ASP A 194 8.86 20.88 -2.72
CA ASP A 194 9.53 22.15 -2.43
C ASP A 194 10.26 22.14 -1.08
N ASP A 195 11.26 23.00 -0.94
CA ASP A 195 12.13 23.10 0.24
C ASP A 195 11.33 23.33 1.54
N LYS A 196 10.23 24.08 1.47
CA LYS A 196 9.35 24.31 2.63
C LYS A 196 8.66 23.03 3.10
N ILE A 197 8.30 22.15 2.17
CA ILE A 197 7.69 20.85 2.47
C ILE A 197 8.75 19.94 3.09
N LEU A 198 9.96 19.90 2.52
CA LEU A 198 11.08 19.12 3.06
C LEU A 198 11.49 19.61 4.46
N LYS A 199 11.52 20.92 4.69
CA LYS A 199 11.70 21.52 6.02
C LYS A 199 10.64 21.06 7.01
N GLY A 200 9.38 21.07 6.59
CA GLY A 200 8.25 20.57 7.36
C GLY A 200 8.35 19.08 7.69
N LEU A 201 8.78 18.26 6.72
CA LEU A 201 9.01 16.82 6.87
C LEU A 201 10.08 16.56 7.94
N LEU A 202 11.26 17.16 7.79
CA LEU A 202 12.37 16.99 8.73
C LEU A 202 11.99 17.45 10.13
N ALA A 203 11.37 18.63 10.26
CA ALA A 203 10.91 19.14 11.56
C ALA A 203 9.83 18.24 12.18
N TYR A 204 8.94 17.65 11.37
CA TYR A 204 7.94 16.70 11.84
C TYR A 204 8.59 15.44 12.42
N GLU A 205 9.51 14.82 11.69
CA GLU A 205 10.23 13.63 12.15
C GLU A 205 11.04 13.91 13.42
N LEU A 206 11.77 15.03 13.45
CA LEU A 206 12.53 15.47 14.62
C LEU A 206 11.66 15.82 15.83
N SER A 207 10.42 16.26 15.61
CA SER A 207 9.49 16.58 16.70
C SER A 207 9.12 15.39 17.57
N LYS A 208 9.30 14.15 17.06
CA LYS A 208 9.11 12.91 17.82
C LYS A 208 10.16 12.77 18.94
N PHE A 209 11.35 13.32 18.74
CA PHE A 209 12.46 13.30 19.71
C PHE A 209 12.52 14.56 20.57
N ASN A 210 12.20 15.73 19.99
CA ASN A 210 12.20 17.00 20.73
C ASN A 210 11.00 17.88 20.32
N LYS A 211 10.06 18.05 21.25
CA LYS A 211 8.82 18.83 21.01
C LYS A 211 9.05 20.29 20.62
N LYS A 212 10.24 20.87 20.88
CA LYS A 212 10.57 22.24 20.45
C LYS A 212 10.54 22.39 18.92
N PHE A 213 10.84 21.33 18.17
CA PHE A 213 10.72 21.36 16.71
C PHE A 213 9.26 21.61 16.29
N LEU A 214 8.30 20.94 16.93
CA LEU A 214 6.88 21.14 16.65
C LEU A 214 6.46 22.59 16.98
N GLU A 215 6.81 23.12 18.15
CA GLU A 215 6.41 24.49 18.53
C GLU A 215 7.02 25.55 17.61
N LYS A 216 8.25 25.34 17.14
CA LYS A 216 8.96 26.31 16.30
C LYS A 216 8.56 26.25 14.84
N TYR A 217 8.38 25.04 14.30
CA TYR A 217 8.19 24.80 12.86
C TYR A 217 6.76 24.36 12.51
N TYR A 218 5.77 24.59 13.38
CA TYR A 218 4.39 24.11 13.16
C TYR A 218 3.79 24.55 11.81
N LYS A 219 4.19 25.72 11.29
CA LYS A 219 3.75 26.21 9.97
C LYS A 219 4.31 25.37 8.82
N ASP A 220 5.61 25.08 8.85
CA ASP A 220 6.27 24.24 7.85
C ASP A 220 5.76 22.80 7.94
N ILE A 221 5.60 22.27 9.17
CA ILE A 221 5.01 20.95 9.41
C ILE A 221 3.58 20.86 8.85
N LEU A 222 2.79 21.95 8.91
CA LEU A 222 1.45 21.96 8.34
C LEU A 222 1.48 21.90 6.81
N LEU A 223 2.44 22.56 6.15
CA LEU A 223 2.64 22.43 4.70
C LEU A 223 2.99 20.98 4.32
N TYR A 224 3.85 20.32 5.09
CA TYR A 224 4.12 18.90 4.94
C TYR A 224 2.85 18.04 5.13
N CYS A 225 2.03 18.33 6.14
CA CYS A 225 0.77 17.61 6.35
C CYS A 225 -0.21 17.79 5.17
N LYS A 226 -0.21 18.96 4.54
CA LYS A 226 -1.00 19.23 3.33
C LYS A 226 -0.52 18.37 2.17
N GLU A 227 0.79 18.24 2.00
CA GLU A 227 1.37 17.36 0.99
C GLU A 227 1.01 15.89 1.25
N ILE A 228 1.08 15.42 2.50
CA ILE A 228 0.62 14.06 2.86
C ILE A 228 -0.84 13.85 2.48
N LYS A 229 -1.74 14.80 2.79
CA LYS A 229 -3.16 14.70 2.40
C LYS A 229 -3.29 14.64 0.87
N ASN A 230 -2.53 15.44 0.13
CA ASN A 230 -2.55 15.41 -1.34
C ASN A 230 -2.03 14.09 -1.92
N LEU A 231 -1.07 13.44 -1.28
CA LEU A 231 -0.48 12.18 -1.75
C LEU A 231 -1.27 10.94 -1.30
N THR A 232 -2.03 11.02 -0.21
CA THR A 232 -2.64 9.82 0.43
C THR A 232 -4.14 9.95 0.77
N ASN A 233 -4.76 11.11 0.57
CA ASN A 233 -6.08 11.48 1.10
C ASN A 233 -6.20 11.36 2.64
N LYS A 234 -5.11 11.07 3.36
CA LYS A 234 -5.11 10.94 4.83
C LYS A 234 -4.76 12.27 5.48
N THR A 235 -5.52 12.64 6.49
CA THR A 235 -5.25 13.80 7.35
C THR A 235 -4.34 13.36 8.51
N PRO A 236 -3.10 13.87 8.63
CA PRO A 236 -2.19 13.48 9.71
C PRO A 236 -2.70 13.89 11.10
N LYS A 237 -2.59 12.99 12.09
CA LYS A 237 -3.05 13.23 13.47
C LYS A 237 -2.32 14.38 14.18
N ILE A 238 -1.15 14.79 13.69
CA ILE A 238 -0.36 15.89 14.27
C ILE A 238 -1.07 17.25 14.14
N ILE A 239 -2.00 17.38 13.19
CA ILE A 239 -2.75 18.62 12.93
C ILE A 239 -3.46 19.14 14.19
N GLU A 240 -4.00 18.27 15.03
CA GLU A 240 -4.61 18.68 16.31
C GLU A 240 -3.61 19.36 17.26
N LYS A 241 -2.37 18.88 17.29
CA LYS A 241 -1.32 19.53 18.08
C LYS A 241 -0.94 20.89 17.49
N ILE A 242 -0.89 20.98 16.16
CA ILE A 242 -0.62 22.24 15.45
C ILE A 242 -1.75 23.25 15.70
N ARG A 243 -3.01 22.81 15.67
CA ARG A 243 -4.19 23.63 16.00
C ARG A 243 -4.06 24.25 17.38
N ASN A 244 -3.69 23.45 18.38
CA ASN A 244 -3.51 23.94 19.75
C ASN A 244 -2.38 25.00 19.85
N ILE A 245 -1.28 24.79 19.11
CA ILE A 245 -0.20 25.77 19.02
C ILE A 245 -0.68 27.07 18.35
N ALA A 246 -1.37 26.96 17.22
CA ALA A 246 -1.90 28.12 16.51
C ALA A 246 -2.90 28.92 17.35
N LEU A 247 -3.78 28.25 18.12
CA LEU A 247 -4.69 28.89 19.08
C LEU A 247 -3.91 29.65 20.16
N LYS A 248 -2.87 29.03 20.75
CA LYS A 248 -2.02 29.67 21.77
C LYS A 248 -1.36 30.95 21.25
N TYR A 249 -1.00 31.00 19.98
CA TYR A 249 -0.35 32.16 19.33
C TYR A 249 -1.32 33.10 18.60
N ASN A 250 -2.63 32.84 18.63
CA ASN A 250 -3.64 33.57 17.84
C ASN A 250 -3.32 33.63 16.33
N ASP A 251 -2.76 32.54 15.78
CA ASP A 251 -2.39 32.44 14.37
C ASP A 251 -3.57 32.02 13.48
N THR A 252 -4.33 33.03 13.05
CA THR A 252 -5.54 32.84 12.24
C THR A 252 -5.28 32.23 10.87
N LEU A 253 -4.11 32.49 10.25
CA LEU A 253 -3.76 31.94 8.94
C LEU A 253 -3.59 30.42 9.00
N THR A 254 -2.85 29.95 10.00
CA THR A 254 -2.67 28.51 10.23
C THR A 254 -4.00 27.83 10.55
N LEU A 255 -4.85 28.44 11.38
CA LEU A 255 -6.17 27.89 11.72
C LEU A 255 -7.08 27.75 10.49
N ASN A 256 -7.07 28.74 9.59
CA ASN A 256 -7.83 28.67 8.34
C ASN A 256 -7.34 27.53 7.44
N LEU A 257 -6.02 27.37 7.30
CA LEU A 257 -5.44 26.30 6.49
C LEU A 257 -5.80 24.91 7.05
N ILE A 258 -5.80 24.75 8.38
CA ILE A 258 -6.25 23.50 9.02
C ILE A 258 -7.72 23.22 8.69
N ASN A 259 -8.60 24.21 8.81
CA ASN A 259 -10.03 24.04 8.53
C ASN A 259 -10.29 23.69 7.06
N GLU A 260 -9.47 24.20 6.11
CA GLU A 260 -9.52 23.79 4.71
C GLU A 260 -9.10 22.32 4.51
N MET A 261 -8.11 21.86 5.28
CA MET A 261 -7.64 20.47 5.24
C MET A 261 -8.56 19.47 5.93
N GLU A 262 -9.57 19.90 6.68
CA GLU A 262 -10.55 19.01 7.32
C GLU A 262 -11.89 18.93 6.56
N LYS A 263 -12.08 19.78 5.55
CA LYS A 263 -13.13 19.62 4.54
C LYS A 263 -12.78 18.50 3.58
#